data_AF-A0A6A6CR59-F1
#
_entry.id   AF-A0A6A6CR59-F1
#
_cell.length_a   1.000
_cell.length_b   1.000
_cell.length_c   1.000
_cell.angle_alpha   90.00
_cell.angle_beta   90.00
_cell.angle_gamma   90.00
#
_symmetry.space_group_name_H-M   'P 1'
#
loop_
_entity.id
_entity.type
_entity.pdbx_description
1 polymer ?
#
loop_
_entity_poly.entity_id
_entity_poly.type
_entity_poly.pdbx_seq_one_letter_code
_entity_poly.pdbx_strand_id
1 'polypeptide(L)'
;MADFIYSEYRDVVRVDADTMVPQAGYRYFAADDYPLPSLQYAREMTLARGRILYEVWDHWRNMFVGYIVPSPVFHEALAHRDGPSPSVWSNLRPDRRLICHQTYRIITERFPRVHLMSARLITESCFSEYDRMSVPSHQFIEAAVVEHVRNFWT
;
A
#
# COMPACT_ATOMS: atom_id res chain seq x y z
N MET A 1 -30.65 -6.71 -13.01
CA MET A 1 -30.29 -5.57 -12.14
C MET A 1 -29.26 -6.07 -11.17
N ALA A 2 -28.00 -5.72 -11.36
CA ALA A 2 -26.93 -6.12 -10.46
C ALA A 2 -26.92 -5.14 -9.28
N ASP A 3 -27.07 -5.67 -8.07
CA ASP A 3 -26.98 -4.91 -6.84
C ASP A 3 -25.62 -4.24 -6.74
N PHE A 4 -25.60 -2.92 -6.91
CA PHE A 4 -24.45 -2.09 -6.58
C PHE A 4 -24.34 -2.05 -5.05
N ILE A 5 -23.57 -2.98 -4.48
CA ILE A 5 -23.01 -2.80 -3.15
C ILE A 5 -22.02 -1.63 -3.26
N TYR A 6 -22.53 -0.41 -3.03
CA TYR A 6 -21.72 0.78 -2.81
C TYR A 6 -20.91 0.56 -1.52
N SER A 7 -19.72 -0.01 -1.67
CA SER A 7 -18.64 0.24 -0.71
C SER A 7 -18.07 1.61 -1.07
N GLU A 8 -18.28 2.61 -0.22
CA GLU A 8 -17.67 3.94 -0.33
C GLU A 8 -16.12 3.92 -0.31
N TYR A 9 -15.50 2.75 -0.14
CA TYR A 9 -14.07 2.58 0.13
C TYR A 9 -13.42 1.62 -0.87
N ARG A 10 -13.58 1.89 -2.17
CA ARG A 10 -12.77 1.22 -3.19
C ARG A 10 -11.43 1.93 -3.30
N ASP A 11 -10.45 1.44 -2.55
CA ASP A 11 -9.04 1.86 -2.67
C ASP A 11 -8.48 1.55 -4.07
N VAL A 12 -9.17 0.70 -4.84
CA VAL A 12 -8.86 0.35 -6.23
C VAL A 12 -10.05 0.64 -7.14
N VAL A 13 -9.85 1.50 -8.14
CA VAL A 13 -10.84 1.85 -9.16
C VAL A 13 -10.36 1.34 -10.51
N ARG A 14 -11.22 0.65 -11.25
CA ARG A 14 -10.89 0.24 -12.63
C ARG A 14 -11.26 1.35 -13.61
N VAL A 15 -10.34 1.66 -14.50
CA VAL A 15 -10.52 2.64 -15.57
C VAL A 15 -10.17 2.00 -16.90
N ASP A 16 -10.82 2.49 -17.95
CA ASP A 16 -10.63 2.01 -19.29
C ASP A 16 -9.41 2.67 -19.93
N ALA A 17 -8.57 1.90 -20.62
CA ALA A 17 -7.41 2.40 -21.35
C ALA A 17 -7.78 3.44 -22.43
N ASP A 18 -8.97 3.33 -23.04
CA ASP A 18 -9.42 4.23 -24.10
C ASP A 18 -9.93 5.57 -23.54
N THR A 19 -10.28 5.63 -22.26
CA THR A 19 -10.84 6.83 -21.61
C THR A 19 -9.97 7.36 -20.47
N MET A 20 -8.78 6.80 -20.28
CA MET A 20 -7.91 7.22 -19.19
C MET A 20 -7.43 8.66 -19.41
N VAL A 21 -7.67 9.51 -18.41
CA VAL A 21 -7.08 10.83 -18.32
C VAL A 21 -6.36 10.90 -16.98
N PRO A 22 -5.01 10.84 -16.94
CA PRO A 22 -4.27 10.99 -15.70
C PRO A 22 -4.61 12.36 -15.09
N GLN A 23 -5.20 12.35 -13.90
CA GLN A 23 -5.50 13.58 -13.17
C GLN A 23 -4.20 14.33 -12.85
N ALA A 24 -4.28 15.65 -12.62
CA ALA A 24 -3.13 16.43 -12.20
C ALA A 24 -2.47 15.80 -10.96
N GLY A 25 -1.16 15.60 -11.01
CA GLY A 25 -0.40 14.94 -9.95
C GLY A 25 -0.32 13.40 -10.06
N TYR A 26 -0.96 12.78 -11.06
CA TYR A 26 -0.87 11.34 -11.32
C TYR A 26 -0.09 11.01 -12.60
N ARG A 27 0.48 9.80 -12.65
CA ARG A 27 1.23 9.27 -13.79
C ARG A 27 0.74 7.86 -14.12
N TYR A 28 0.71 7.55 -15.40
CA TYR A 28 0.46 6.20 -15.89
C TYR A 28 1.74 5.36 -15.84
N PHE A 29 1.64 4.18 -15.23
CA PHE A 29 2.68 3.19 -15.04
C PHE A 29 2.29 1.95 -15.85
N ALA A 30 2.71 1.91 -17.12
CA ALA A 30 2.32 0.87 -18.06
C ALA A 30 2.93 -0.50 -17.70
N ALA A 31 2.15 -1.56 -17.79
CA ALA A 31 2.59 -2.91 -17.44
C ALA A 31 3.68 -3.43 -18.38
N ASP A 32 3.63 -3.04 -19.66
CA ASP A 32 4.56 -3.52 -20.69
C ASP A 32 5.90 -2.77 -20.70
N ASP A 33 5.93 -1.54 -20.20
CA ASP A 33 7.12 -0.68 -20.21
C ASP A 33 8.02 -0.89 -18.99
N TYR A 34 7.48 -1.46 -17.91
CA TYR A 34 8.15 -1.51 -16.62
C TYR A 34 8.14 -2.92 -16.01
N PRO A 35 9.19 -3.29 -15.26
CA PRO A 35 9.27 -4.61 -14.67
C PRO A 35 8.23 -4.81 -13.56
N LEU A 36 7.74 -6.05 -13.41
CA LEU A 36 6.73 -6.44 -12.43
C LEU A 36 7.02 -5.96 -11.00
N PRO A 37 8.27 -5.99 -10.47
CA PRO A 37 8.55 -5.52 -9.13
C PRO A 37 8.24 -4.03 -8.93
N SER A 38 8.55 -3.17 -9.91
CA SER A 38 8.20 -1.75 -9.85
C SER A 38 6.69 -1.51 -9.90
N LEU A 39 5.96 -2.30 -10.70
CA LEU A 39 4.49 -2.27 -10.72
C LEU A 39 3.90 -2.66 -9.36
N GLN A 40 4.45 -3.70 -8.72
CA GLN A 40 4.04 -4.11 -7.37
C GLN A 40 4.34 -3.02 -6.34
N TYR A 41 5.53 -2.42 -6.39
CA TYR A 41 5.91 -1.31 -5.52
C TYR A 41 4.92 -0.15 -5.65
N ALA A 42 4.63 0.28 -6.89
CA ALA A 42 3.74 1.38 -7.17
C ALA A 42 2.33 1.12 -6.62
N ARG A 43 1.81 -0.10 -6.81
CA ARG A 43 0.53 -0.54 -6.23
C ARG A 43 0.54 -0.47 -4.71
N GLU A 44 1.50 -1.12 -4.07
CA GLU A 44 1.56 -1.23 -2.61
C GLU A 44 1.71 0.14 -1.94
N MET A 45 2.61 0.99 -2.46
CA MET A 45 2.86 2.31 -1.89
C MET A 45 1.71 3.28 -2.13
N THR A 46 1.00 3.17 -3.25
CA THR A 46 -0.23 3.98 -3.47
C THR A 46 -1.27 3.66 -2.40
N LEU A 47 -1.53 2.37 -2.18
CA LEU A 47 -2.50 1.91 -1.17
C LEU A 47 -2.02 2.23 0.25
N ALA A 48 -0.72 2.07 0.53
CA ALA A 48 -0.14 2.37 1.84
C ALA A 48 -0.25 3.85 2.25
N ARG A 49 -0.36 4.73 1.25
CA ARG A 49 -0.54 6.19 1.40
C ARG A 49 -2.02 6.59 1.46
N GLY A 50 -2.94 5.63 1.54
CA GLY A 50 -4.39 5.92 1.57
C GLY A 50 -4.88 6.61 0.29
N ARG A 51 -4.18 6.39 -0.83
CA ARG A 51 -4.55 6.97 -2.14
C ARG A 51 -5.32 5.95 -2.97
N ILE A 52 -6.23 6.47 -3.78
CA ILE A 52 -6.92 5.66 -4.79
C ILE A 52 -5.89 5.17 -5.80
N LEU A 53 -5.84 3.86 -5.98
CA LEU A 53 -5.13 3.20 -7.07
C LEU A 53 -6.10 3.04 -8.25
N TYR A 54 -5.69 3.47 -9.43
CA TYR A 54 -6.46 3.21 -10.64
C TYR A 54 -5.83 2.06 -11.42
N GLU A 55 -6.56 0.95 -11.55
CA GLU A 55 -6.21 -0.15 -12.43
C GLU A 55 -6.67 0.18 -13.85
N VAL A 56 -5.75 0.25 -14.80
CA VAL A 56 -6.08 0.48 -16.21
C VAL A 56 -6.27 -0.86 -16.89
N TRP A 57 -7.40 -1.03 -17.54
CA TRP A 57 -7.76 -2.24 -18.28
C TRP A 57 -8.07 -1.90 -19.73
N ASP A 58 -7.55 -2.71 -20.65
CA ASP A 58 -8.04 -2.77 -22.03
C ASP A 58 -9.29 -3.66 -22.03
N HIS A 59 -10.45 -3.04 -22.24
CA HIS A 59 -11.72 -3.73 -22.16
C HIS A 59 -11.96 -4.65 -23.37
N TRP A 60 -11.41 -4.32 -24.53
CA TRP A 60 -11.55 -5.13 -25.75
C TRP A 60 -10.79 -6.44 -25.62
N ARG A 61 -9.61 -6.38 -24.99
CA ARG A 61 -8.77 -7.56 -24.72
C ARG A 61 -9.01 -8.18 -23.35
N ASN A 62 -9.86 -7.57 -22.52
CA ASN A 62 -10.09 -7.93 -21.12
C ASN A 62 -8.77 -8.14 -20.35
N MET A 63 -7.85 -7.19 -20.50
CA MET A 63 -6.46 -7.32 -20.06
C MET A 63 -6.04 -6.14 -19.18
N PHE A 64 -5.34 -6.44 -18.09
CA PHE A 64 -4.67 -5.42 -17.28
C PHE A 64 -3.50 -4.81 -18.06
N VAL A 65 -3.45 -3.48 -18.15
CA VAL A 65 -2.42 -2.77 -18.92
C VAL A 65 -1.55 -1.85 -18.06
N GLY A 66 -1.87 -1.65 -16.77
CA GLY A 66 -1.02 -0.86 -15.89
C GLY A 66 -1.81 -0.14 -14.78
N TYR A 67 -1.12 0.75 -14.07
CA TYR A 67 -1.72 1.55 -13.01
C TYR A 67 -1.63 3.05 -13.30
N ILE A 68 -2.59 3.83 -12.82
CA ILE A 68 -2.39 5.28 -12.65
C ILE A 68 -2.17 5.53 -11.15
N VAL A 69 -1.01 6.10 -10.83
CA VAL A 69 -0.52 6.28 -9.46
C VAL A 69 -0.09 7.73 -9.22
N PRO A 70 -0.04 8.20 -7.96
CA PRO A 70 0.52 9.51 -7.65
C PRO A 70 1.96 9.66 -8.17
N SER A 71 2.31 10.84 -8.69
CA SER A 71 3.63 11.12 -9.27
C SER A 71 4.80 10.80 -8.32
N PRO A 72 4.74 11.12 -7.01
CA PRO A 72 5.81 10.74 -6.08
C PRO A 72 6.01 9.22 -6.04
N VAL A 73 4.92 8.44 -5.99
CA VAL A 73 4.97 6.98 -5.99
C VAL A 73 5.53 6.45 -7.30
N PHE A 74 5.15 7.05 -8.44
CA PHE A 74 5.74 6.72 -9.74
C PHE A 74 7.26 6.88 -9.73
N HIS A 75 7.77 8.03 -9.28
CA HIS A 75 9.21 8.28 -9.23
C HIS A 75 9.95 7.37 -8.25
N GLU A 76 9.37 7.10 -7.08
CA GLU A 76 9.93 6.15 -6.12
C GLU A 76 9.98 4.72 -6.66
N ALA A 77 8.94 4.28 -7.37
CA ALA A 77 8.88 2.96 -7.99
C ALA A 77 9.94 2.78 -9.09
N LEU A 78 10.26 3.85 -9.82
CA LEU A 78 11.36 3.83 -10.81
C LEU A 78 12.74 3.70 -10.15
N ALA A 79 12.90 4.24 -8.93
CA ALA A 79 14.11 4.09 -8.13
C ALA A 79 14.21 2.68 -7.50
N HIS A 80 13.08 2.03 -7.21
CA HIS A 80 12.99 0.69 -6.63
C HIS A 80 12.70 -0.37 -7.71
N ARG A 81 13.69 -0.62 -8.57
CA ARG A 81 13.58 -1.61 -9.67
C ARG A 81 13.44 -3.05 -9.20
N ASP A 82 13.89 -3.34 -7.99
CA ASP A 82 13.78 -4.66 -7.36
C ASP A 82 12.44 -4.87 -6.64
N GLY A 83 11.56 -3.85 -6.68
CA GLY A 83 10.22 -3.89 -6.11
C GLY A 83 10.16 -3.50 -4.63
N PRO A 84 9.02 -3.76 -3.97
CA PRO A 84 8.86 -3.46 -2.56
C PRO A 84 9.88 -4.25 -1.74
N SER A 85 10.45 -3.61 -0.72
CA SER A 85 11.35 -4.30 0.18
C SER A 85 10.65 -5.57 0.70
N PRO A 86 11.29 -6.74 0.59
CA PRO A 86 10.72 -7.96 1.15
C PRO A 86 10.42 -7.72 2.62
N SER A 87 9.30 -8.28 3.09
CA SER A 87 8.93 -8.09 4.50
C SER A 87 10.06 -8.58 5.38
N VAL A 88 10.54 -7.69 6.24
CA VAL A 88 11.57 -8.04 7.22
C VAL A 88 11.12 -9.17 8.14
N TRP A 89 9.80 -9.40 8.26
CA TRP A 89 9.21 -10.39 9.18
C TRP A 89 9.62 -11.83 8.88
N SER A 90 9.83 -12.18 7.61
CA SER A 90 10.24 -13.54 7.20
C SER A 90 11.64 -13.88 7.70
N ASN A 91 12.51 -12.89 7.83
CA ASN A 91 13.88 -13.03 8.30
C ASN A 91 14.01 -12.91 9.83
N LEU A 92 12.92 -12.57 10.54
CA LEU A 92 12.92 -12.47 12.00
C LEU A 92 12.90 -13.86 12.66
N ARG A 93 13.48 -13.91 13.87
CA ARG A 93 13.34 -15.04 14.80
C ARG A 93 11.85 -15.26 15.15
N PRO A 94 11.43 -16.50 15.50
CA PRO A 94 10.01 -16.83 15.70
C PRO A 94 9.30 -15.97 16.75
N ASP A 95 9.96 -15.67 17.86
CA ASP A 95 9.49 -14.80 18.94
C ASP A 95 9.25 -13.37 18.45
N ARG A 96 10.19 -12.80 17.71
CA ARG A 96 10.06 -11.46 17.12
C ARG A 96 9.00 -11.41 16.02
N ARG A 97 8.84 -12.49 15.24
CA ARG A 97 7.77 -12.62 14.25
C ARG A 97 6.38 -12.63 14.90
N LEU A 98 6.23 -13.32 16.04
CA LEU A 98 4.99 -13.33 16.80
C LEU A 98 4.61 -11.91 17.28
N ILE A 99 5.58 -11.15 17.78
CA ILE A 99 5.38 -9.75 18.21
C ILE A 99 4.92 -8.88 17.02
N CYS A 100 5.56 -9.02 15.85
CA CYS A 100 5.14 -8.30 14.64
C CYS A 100 3.70 -8.65 14.25
N HIS A 101 3.35 -9.93 14.24
CA HIS A 101 1.97 -10.37 13.93
C HIS A 101 0.94 -9.84 14.93
N GLN A 102 1.27 -9.83 16.24
CA GLN A 102 0.39 -9.28 17.26
C GLN A 102 0.19 -7.78 17.09
N THR A 103 1.27 -7.04 16.82
CA THR A 103 1.23 -5.59 16.58
C THR A 103 0.43 -5.26 15.33
N TYR A 104 0.69 -5.95 14.23
CA TYR A 104 -0.08 -5.83 12.98
C TYR A 104 -1.56 -6.07 13.21
N ARG A 105 -1.89 -7.15 13.93
CA ARG A 105 -3.29 -7.48 14.25
C ARG A 105 -3.96 -6.35 15.03
N ILE A 106 -3.30 -5.83 16.07
CA ILE A 106 -3.80 -4.68 16.85
C ILE A 106 -4.06 -3.47 15.95
N ILE A 107 -3.15 -3.16 15.02
CA ILE A 107 -3.32 -2.04 14.10
C ILE A 107 -4.54 -2.27 13.20
N THR A 108 -4.64 -3.44 12.56
CA THR A 108 -5.75 -3.74 11.64
C THR A 108 -7.11 -3.81 12.34
N GLU A 109 -7.16 -4.24 13.60
CA GLU A 109 -8.39 -4.31 14.39
C GLU A 109 -8.84 -2.93 14.90
N ARG A 110 -7.88 -2.10 15.34
CA ARG A 110 -8.20 -0.78 15.95
C ARG A 110 -8.34 0.34 14.92
N PHE A 111 -7.65 0.23 13.80
CA PHE A 111 -7.64 1.24 12.74
C PHE A 111 -8.13 0.62 11.43
N PRO A 112 -9.42 0.24 11.32
CA PRO A 112 -9.95 -0.50 10.19
C PRO A 112 -9.89 0.27 8.85
N ARG A 113 -9.65 1.58 8.90
CA ARG A 113 -9.46 2.42 7.70
C ARG A 113 -8.03 2.38 7.16
N VAL A 114 -7.07 1.88 7.93
CA VAL A 114 -5.67 1.76 7.53
C VAL A 114 -5.54 0.54 6.63
N HIS A 115 -5.11 0.76 5.38
CA HIS A 115 -4.88 -0.34 4.44
C HIS A 115 -3.85 -1.33 4.98
N LEU A 116 -3.98 -2.61 4.63
CA LEU A 116 -3.10 -3.69 5.14
C LEU A 116 -1.61 -3.42 4.89
N MET A 117 -1.28 -2.77 3.76
CA MET A 117 0.10 -2.35 3.47
C MET A 117 0.59 -1.25 4.40
N SER A 118 -0.24 -0.25 4.72
CA SER A 118 0.08 0.75 5.73
C SER A 118 0.30 0.09 7.09
N ALA A 119 -0.60 -0.82 7.50
CA ALA A 119 -0.49 -1.54 8.77
C ALA A 119 0.81 -2.35 8.86
N ARG A 120 1.24 -2.96 7.76
CA ARG A 120 2.54 -3.63 7.66
C ARG A 120 3.69 -2.64 7.87
N LEU A 121 3.73 -1.53 7.12
CA LEU A 121 4.81 -0.54 7.23
C LEU A 121 4.88 0.09 8.63
N ILE A 122 3.73 0.41 9.22
CA ILE A 122 3.64 0.93 10.60
C ILE A 122 4.19 -0.09 11.59
N THR A 123 3.86 -1.38 11.41
CA THR A 123 4.41 -2.45 12.25
C THR A 123 5.92 -2.56 12.12
N GLU A 124 6.44 -2.49 10.89
CA GLU A 124 7.88 -2.53 10.62
C GLU A 124 8.60 -1.33 11.27
N SER A 125 8.05 -0.11 11.16
CA SER A 125 8.57 1.10 11.84
C SER A 125 8.50 0.96 13.38
N CYS A 126 7.36 0.51 13.92
CA CYS A 126 7.21 0.27 15.36
C CYS A 126 8.30 -0.66 15.87
N PHE A 127 8.62 -1.70 15.11
CA PHE A 127 9.62 -2.69 15.49
C PHE A 127 11.06 -2.18 15.34
N SER A 128 11.36 -1.36 14.33
CA SER A 128 12.67 -0.71 14.17
C SER A 128 12.99 0.25 15.32
N GLU A 129 11.99 0.94 15.85
CA GLU A 129 12.15 1.92 16.93
C GLU A 129 12.02 1.30 18.32
N TYR A 130 11.24 0.23 18.43
CA TYR A 130 10.98 -0.48 19.68
C TYR A 130 11.84 -1.75 19.77
N ASP A 131 13.12 -1.60 20.12
CA ASP A 131 14.07 -2.73 20.29
C ASP A 131 13.84 -3.53 21.60
N ARG A 132 12.58 -3.82 21.91
CA ARG A 132 12.20 -4.66 23.05
C ARG A 132 11.57 -5.96 22.54
N MET A 133 11.81 -7.03 23.30
CA MET A 133 11.19 -8.35 23.09
C MET A 133 9.73 -8.39 23.58
N SER A 134 8.97 -7.33 23.32
CA SER A 134 7.56 -7.24 23.72
C SER A 134 6.73 -6.45 22.73
N VAL A 135 5.42 -6.66 22.74
CA VAL A 135 4.47 -5.88 21.95
C VAL A 135 4.55 -4.42 22.39
N PRO A 136 4.65 -3.45 21.45
CA PRO A 136 4.64 -2.04 21.80
C PRO A 136 3.36 -1.65 22.53
N SER A 137 3.44 -0.62 23.37
CA SER A 137 2.26 -0.13 24.10
C SER A 137 1.21 0.43 23.14
N HIS A 138 -0.06 0.43 23.55
CA HIS A 138 -1.13 1.00 22.73
C HIS A 138 -0.87 2.46 22.34
N GLN A 139 -0.36 3.27 23.28
CA GLN A 139 -0.02 4.68 23.02
C GLN A 139 1.08 4.82 21.96
N PHE A 140 2.06 3.92 21.97
CA PHE A 140 3.12 3.91 20.97
C PHE A 140 2.58 3.51 19.59
N ILE A 141 1.75 2.48 19.51
CA ILE A 141 1.10 2.06 18.25
C ILE A 141 0.24 3.19 17.69
N GLU A 142 -0.56 3.85 18.52
CA GLU A 142 -1.41 4.97 18.10
C GLU A 142 -0.58 6.15 17.57
N ALA A 143 0.51 6.51 18.27
CA ALA A 143 1.42 7.56 17.82
C ALA A 143 2.02 7.23 16.44
N ALA A 144 2.50 5.99 16.25
CA ALA A 144 3.06 5.54 14.98
C ALA A 144 2.02 5.56 13.83
N VAL A 145 0.77 5.18 14.11
CA VAL A 145 -0.32 5.26 13.12
C VAL A 145 -0.60 6.72 12.74
N VAL A 146 -0.72 7.61 13.72
CA VAL A 146 -0.99 9.04 13.48
C VAL A 146 0.16 9.67 12.70
N GLU A 147 1.40 9.35 13.04
CA GLU A 147 2.59 9.82 12.34
C GLU A 147 2.62 9.34 10.89
N HIS A 148 2.35 8.05 10.64
CA HIS A 148 2.25 7.51 9.28
C HIS A 148 1.19 8.24 8.46
N VAL A 149 -0.03 8.38 9.00
CA VAL A 149 -1.12 9.08 8.30
C VAL A 149 -0.73 10.54 8.02
N ARG A 150 -0.18 11.26 9.00
CA ARG A 150 0.23 12.65 8.83
C ARG A 150 1.28 12.83 7.74
N ASN A 151 2.24 11.90 7.65
CA ASN A 151 3.36 12.02 6.70
C ASN A 151 2.99 11.54 5.29
N PHE A 152 2.05 10.61 5.17
CA PHE A 152 1.83 9.87 3.92
C PHE A 152 0.43 10.03 3.30
N TRP A 153 -0.59 10.44 4.07
CA TRP A 153 -1.99 10.52 3.60
C TRP A 153 -2.45 11.94 3.24
N THR A 154 -1.52 12.86 3.03
CA THR A 154 -1.76 14.23 2.55
C THR A 154 -1.72 14.31 1.05
#